data_AF-A0A953RXF3-F1
#
_entry.id   AF-A0A953RXF3-F1
#
_cell.length_a   1.000
_cell.length_b   1.000
_cell.length_c   1.000
_cell.angle_alpha   90.00
_cell.angle_beta   90.00
_cell.angle_gamma   90.00
#
_symmetry.space_group_name_H-M   'P 1'
#
loop_
_entity.id
_entity.type
_entity.pdbx_description
1 polymer ?
#
loop_
_entity_poly.entity_id
_entity_poly.type
_entity_poly.pdbx_seq_one_letter_code
_entity_poly.pdbx_strand_id
1 'polypeptide(L)'
;MKKSFLVAGLKSALVSLGLLTVWGIFVGDVSAYGQSLTAAPQPSSELQSLTKALSGEWSLNVKFEPDATMPNGLVNTGEETWRPGPGGFTLLEEEHLRMPQGEVFLLGIVWWNTATKRFQGMECQNLLPYTCDVKGAQSDITMSWDGKQFIIDEIETSTAGKKSIWHEVWSDITPTSFTQTGEYGEPGGPRKRLFTIHATRVTTQSRRDAQVNDDAKSSAPALAVDTAVITETIKKDVAQLVAGINAHDAVKATAYDALNIISMECGRPSTIGVEADREGFKLGFAHDADWRVSLSDETVDVASSGDFAVYRGTYNEDSSSAGVPMTHKTNFIAEFKRQSDAPWRIVWYSVSNMERSHPK
;
A
#
# COMPACT_ATOMS: atom_id res chain seq x y z
N MET A 1 -32.57 14.77 10.25
CA MET A 1 -33.76 13.92 10.47
C MET A 1 -33.72 12.77 9.48
N LYS A 2 -34.01 11.56 10.00
CA LYS A 2 -34.18 10.23 9.36
C LYS A 2 -34.51 10.21 7.85
N LYS A 3 -33.93 9.24 7.13
CA LYS A 3 -34.64 8.01 6.71
C LYS A 3 -33.75 7.00 5.94
N SER A 4 -33.79 5.76 6.42
CA SER A 4 -33.35 4.49 5.84
C SER A 4 -34.09 4.10 4.55
N PHE A 5 -33.53 3.21 3.71
CA PHE A 5 -34.17 2.06 3.00
C PHE A 5 -33.04 1.26 2.29
N LEU A 6 -32.68 0.03 2.70
CA LEU A 6 -33.24 -1.32 2.46
C LEU A 6 -33.26 -1.81 0.99
N VAL A 7 -32.30 -2.73 0.70
CA VAL A 7 -32.45 -4.11 0.17
C VAL A 7 -32.85 -4.41 -1.31
N ALA A 8 -31.97 -5.25 -1.91
CA ALA A 8 -32.14 -6.32 -2.90
C ALA A 8 -32.41 -6.05 -4.39
N GLY A 9 -31.43 -6.48 -5.20
CA GLY A 9 -31.59 -7.72 -5.98
C GLY A 9 -31.61 -7.57 -7.51
N LEU A 10 -30.71 -8.28 -8.21
CA LEU A 10 -31.09 -8.94 -9.46
C LEU A 10 -30.19 -10.15 -9.79
N LYS A 11 -30.88 -11.22 -10.19
CA LYS A 11 -30.38 -12.54 -10.60
C LYS A 11 -29.84 -12.49 -12.03
N SER A 12 -28.90 -13.38 -12.38
CA SER A 12 -28.83 -13.97 -13.72
C SER A 12 -28.19 -15.36 -13.67
N ALA A 13 -28.74 -16.24 -14.50
CA ALA A 13 -28.57 -17.68 -14.51
C ALA A 13 -27.72 -18.17 -15.70
N LEU A 14 -27.03 -19.31 -15.47
CA LEU A 14 -26.71 -20.44 -16.36
C LEU A 14 -26.43 -20.21 -17.86
N VAL A 15 -25.31 -20.78 -18.36
CA VAL A 15 -25.32 -21.83 -19.42
C VAL A 15 -24.10 -22.76 -19.23
N SER A 16 -24.36 -24.06 -19.27
CA SER A 16 -23.39 -25.17 -19.31
C SER A 16 -23.33 -25.77 -20.72
N LEU A 17 -22.15 -26.21 -21.17
CA LEU A 17 -21.87 -27.19 -22.24
C LEU A 17 -20.44 -27.67 -21.96
N GLY A 18 -20.03 -28.93 -22.01
CA GLY A 18 -20.49 -30.13 -22.70
C GLY A 18 -19.21 -30.96 -22.94
N LEU A 19 -19.27 -32.28 -22.73
CA LEU A 19 -18.15 -33.19 -22.39
C LEU A 19 -17.69 -34.06 -23.60
N LEU A 20 -16.54 -34.75 -23.44
CA LEU A 20 -16.03 -35.98 -24.16
C LEU A 20 -15.09 -35.73 -25.37
N THR A 21 -14.01 -36.48 -25.71
CA THR A 21 -13.45 -37.82 -25.38
C THR A 21 -12.04 -37.97 -26.03
N VAL A 22 -10.99 -38.48 -25.35
CA VAL A 22 -10.30 -39.81 -25.46
C VAL A 22 -9.21 -40.04 -26.56
N TRP A 23 -7.98 -40.29 -26.05
CA TRP A 23 -6.86 -41.19 -26.44
C TRP A 23 -6.02 -41.02 -27.74
N GLY A 24 -4.70 -40.98 -27.54
CA GLY A 24 -3.66 -41.30 -28.52
C GLY A 24 -2.28 -41.43 -27.86
N ILE A 25 -1.83 -42.66 -27.62
CA ILE A 25 -0.48 -43.00 -27.16
C ILE A 25 0.45 -42.96 -28.38
N PHE A 26 1.50 -42.13 -28.33
CA PHE A 26 2.69 -42.30 -29.16
C PHE A 26 3.93 -42.34 -28.27
N VAL A 27 4.62 -43.47 -28.33
CA VAL A 27 5.97 -43.69 -27.81
C VAL A 27 6.94 -43.32 -28.93
N GLY A 28 7.89 -42.42 -28.67
CA GLY A 28 8.96 -42.09 -29.61
C GLY A 28 9.77 -40.87 -29.19
N ASP A 29 11.06 -41.11 -28.95
CA ASP A 29 12.19 -40.17 -28.88
C ASP A 29 12.36 -39.29 -27.63
N VAL A 30 13.05 -39.89 -26.65
CA VAL A 30 13.83 -39.20 -25.64
C VAL A 30 15.12 -38.67 -26.29
N SER A 31 15.17 -37.40 -26.66
CA SER A 31 16.41 -36.64 -26.79
C SER A 31 16.16 -35.13 -26.85
N ALA A 32 16.98 -34.41 -26.09
CA ALA A 32 17.04 -32.95 -25.93
C ALA A 32 16.08 -32.29 -24.92
N TYR A 33 16.15 -32.71 -23.65
CA TYR A 33 15.96 -31.78 -22.53
C TYR A 33 17.22 -30.91 -22.38
N GLY A 34 17.40 -29.98 -23.32
CA GLY A 34 18.07 -28.72 -23.00
C GLY A 34 17.08 -27.91 -22.18
N GLN A 35 17.06 -28.09 -20.86
CA GLN A 35 16.30 -27.22 -19.98
C GLN A 35 16.84 -25.80 -20.14
N SER A 36 16.11 -25.00 -20.92
CA SER A 36 16.21 -23.55 -20.88
C SER A 36 16.01 -23.15 -19.43
N LEU A 37 17.07 -22.63 -18.80
CA LEU A 37 16.97 -21.95 -17.51
C LEU A 37 15.92 -20.87 -17.68
N THR A 38 14.73 -21.08 -17.12
CA THR A 38 13.67 -20.07 -17.10
C THR A 38 14.25 -18.86 -16.38
N ALA A 39 14.58 -17.82 -17.15
CA ALA A 39 15.05 -16.56 -16.61
C ALA A 39 14.06 -16.10 -15.53
N ALA A 40 14.58 -15.67 -14.38
CA ALA A 40 13.76 -15.12 -13.32
C ALA A 40 12.85 -14.02 -13.89
N PRO A 41 11.57 -13.94 -13.46
CA PRO A 41 10.67 -12.90 -13.94
C PRO A 41 11.35 -11.54 -13.84
N GLN A 42 11.25 -10.73 -14.88
CA GLN A 42 11.76 -9.36 -14.89
C GLN A 42 10.58 -8.39 -14.82
N PRO A 43 10.73 -7.23 -14.17
CA PRO A 43 9.69 -6.22 -14.16
C PRO A 43 9.45 -5.68 -15.58
N SER A 44 8.24 -5.20 -15.85
CA SER A 44 7.89 -4.71 -17.19
C SER A 44 8.71 -3.49 -17.58
N SER A 45 8.93 -3.30 -18.89
CA SER A 45 9.59 -2.11 -19.41
C SER A 45 8.89 -0.81 -19.02
N GLU A 46 7.56 -0.86 -18.93
CA GLU A 46 6.69 0.24 -18.55
C GLU A 46 6.99 0.68 -17.12
N LEU A 47 6.99 -0.27 -16.17
CA LEU A 47 7.30 0.02 -14.78
C LEU A 47 8.75 0.42 -14.57
N GLN A 48 9.70 -0.22 -15.27
CA GLN A 48 11.11 0.16 -15.23
C GLN A 48 11.32 1.61 -15.71
N SER A 49 10.61 2.01 -16.77
CA SER A 49 10.66 3.36 -17.33
C SER A 49 10.15 4.40 -16.33
N LEU A 50 8.98 4.15 -15.73
CA LEU A 50 8.40 5.03 -14.71
C LEU A 50 9.30 5.11 -13.46
N THR A 51 9.78 3.95 -12.98
CA THR A 51 10.70 3.84 -11.84
C THR A 51 11.95 4.69 -12.08
N LYS A 52 12.55 4.59 -13.27
CA LYS A 52 13.74 5.37 -13.63
C LYS A 52 13.48 6.88 -13.61
N ALA A 53 12.28 7.31 -13.98
CA ALA A 53 11.92 8.72 -14.04
C ALA A 53 11.73 9.32 -12.64
N LEU A 54 11.03 8.61 -11.74
CA LEU A 54 10.62 9.16 -10.44
C LEU A 54 11.53 8.78 -9.27
N SER A 55 12.26 7.66 -9.32
CA SER A 55 13.02 7.17 -8.16
C SER A 55 13.97 8.23 -7.60
N GLY A 56 13.91 8.44 -6.30
CA GLY A 56 14.67 9.46 -5.59
C GLY A 56 14.05 9.85 -4.26
N GLU A 57 14.84 10.58 -3.48
CA GLU A 57 14.37 11.37 -2.35
C GLU A 57 14.16 12.81 -2.84
N TRP A 58 13.04 13.41 -2.46
CA TRP A 58 12.57 14.68 -2.95
C TRP A 58 12.16 15.58 -1.80
N SER A 59 12.55 16.85 -1.88
CA SER A 59 12.00 17.91 -1.07
C SER A 59 10.88 18.58 -1.84
N LEU A 60 9.74 18.77 -1.19
CA LEU A 60 8.53 19.29 -1.80
C LEU A 60 8.27 20.73 -1.38
N ASN A 61 7.92 21.55 -2.36
CA ASN A 61 7.25 22.82 -2.14
C ASN A 61 5.80 22.69 -2.61
N VAL A 62 4.89 22.67 -1.65
CA VAL A 62 3.47 22.38 -1.85
C VAL A 62 2.67 23.67 -1.77
N LYS A 63 1.86 23.94 -2.79
CA LYS A 63 0.88 25.02 -2.79
C LYS A 63 -0.52 24.44 -2.94
N PHE A 64 -1.34 24.58 -1.90
CA PHE A 64 -2.78 24.35 -1.96
C PHE A 64 -3.50 25.63 -2.37
N GLU A 65 -4.40 25.52 -3.35
CA GLU A 65 -5.23 26.62 -3.82
C GLU A 65 -6.35 26.94 -2.83
N PRO A 66 -6.85 28.19 -2.77
CA PRO A 66 -7.96 28.55 -1.91
C PRO A 66 -9.24 27.75 -2.17
N ASP A 67 -9.88 27.26 -1.11
CA ASP A 67 -11.19 26.62 -1.15
C ASP A 67 -12.06 26.89 0.10
N ALA A 68 -13.19 26.19 0.23
CA ALA A 68 -14.10 26.39 1.36
C ALA A 68 -13.50 26.00 2.72
N THR A 69 -12.53 25.07 2.74
CA THR A 69 -11.85 24.57 3.93
C THR A 69 -10.54 25.33 4.22
N MET A 70 -9.86 25.80 3.17
CA MET A 70 -8.64 26.62 3.21
C MET A 70 -8.87 27.92 2.41
N PRO A 71 -9.59 28.91 2.97
CA PRO A 71 -10.02 30.11 2.22
C PRO A 71 -8.87 30.99 1.72
N ASN A 72 -7.68 30.85 2.30
CA ASN A 72 -6.47 31.58 1.88
C ASN A 72 -5.48 30.69 1.11
N GLY A 73 -5.84 29.43 0.83
CA GLY A 73 -4.89 28.40 0.41
C GLY A 73 -3.85 28.10 1.50
N LEU A 74 -2.82 27.35 1.14
CA LEU A 74 -1.69 27.02 2.02
C LEU A 74 -0.43 26.84 1.19
N VAL A 75 0.69 27.37 1.68
CA VAL A 75 2.03 27.00 1.16
C VAL A 75 2.74 26.24 2.26
N ASN A 76 3.32 25.10 1.89
CA ASN A 76 3.96 24.20 2.82
C ASN A 76 5.16 23.49 2.19
N THR A 77 5.92 22.78 3.01
CA THR A 77 6.99 21.89 2.56
C THR A 77 6.70 20.47 2.97
N GLY A 78 7.24 19.52 2.22
CA GLY A 78 7.14 18.10 2.49
C GLY A 78 8.35 17.33 1.99
N GLU A 79 8.29 16.04 2.17
CA GLU A 79 9.30 15.08 1.71
C GLU A 79 8.59 13.94 0.99
N GLU A 80 9.21 13.45 -0.08
CA GLU A 80 8.65 12.36 -0.87
C GLU A 80 9.77 11.43 -1.31
N THR A 81 9.55 10.13 -1.20
CA THR A 81 10.50 9.11 -1.62
C THR A 81 9.83 8.19 -2.61
N TRP A 82 10.39 8.15 -3.82
CA TRP A 82 10.06 7.14 -4.81
C TRP A 82 11.15 6.09 -4.83
N ARG A 83 10.79 4.83 -4.66
CA ARG A 83 11.75 3.72 -4.75
C ARG A 83 11.13 2.51 -5.41
N PRO A 84 11.92 1.72 -6.18
CA PRO A 84 11.45 0.42 -6.60
C PRO A 84 11.09 -0.40 -5.35
N GLY A 85 9.87 -0.88 -5.32
CA GLY A 85 9.54 -1.97 -4.44
C GLY A 85 10.22 -3.24 -4.96
N PRO A 86 10.48 -4.20 -4.10
CA PRO A 86 11.64 -5.03 -4.40
C PRO A 86 11.37 -6.12 -5.47
N GLY A 87 12.45 -6.61 -6.08
CA GLY A 87 12.38 -7.24 -7.41
C GLY A 87 12.02 -6.27 -8.55
N GLY A 88 11.70 -5.01 -8.25
CA GLY A 88 11.33 -3.97 -9.21
C GLY A 88 9.90 -4.11 -9.76
N PHE A 89 9.06 -4.97 -9.17
CA PHE A 89 7.69 -5.24 -9.64
C PHE A 89 6.65 -4.24 -9.15
N THR A 90 7.05 -3.39 -8.22
CA THR A 90 6.26 -2.24 -7.79
C THR A 90 7.14 -1.00 -7.76
N LEU A 91 6.52 0.16 -7.83
CA LEU A 91 7.09 1.45 -7.53
C LEU A 91 6.35 1.97 -6.29
N LEU A 92 7.10 2.25 -5.24
CA LEU A 92 6.60 2.73 -3.97
C LEU A 92 6.83 4.24 -3.88
N GLU A 93 5.81 4.96 -3.44
CA GLU A 93 5.81 6.37 -3.10
C GLU A 93 5.57 6.49 -1.61
N GLU A 94 6.41 7.22 -0.91
CA GLU A 94 6.23 7.54 0.51
C GLU A 94 6.29 9.06 0.65
N GLU A 95 5.20 9.71 1.03
CA GLU A 95 5.12 11.17 1.17
C GLU A 95 4.82 11.56 2.63
N HIS A 96 5.46 12.63 3.09
CA HIS A 96 5.22 13.27 4.38
C HIS A 96 4.99 14.77 4.21
N LEU A 97 3.78 15.23 4.54
CA LEU A 97 3.41 16.65 4.54
C LEU A 97 3.00 17.13 5.94
N ARG A 98 3.37 18.37 6.29
CA ARG A 98 3.03 18.97 7.60
C ARG A 98 1.82 19.89 7.52
N MET A 99 0.61 19.38 7.68
CA MET A 99 -0.60 20.21 7.52
C MET A 99 -1.04 20.87 8.85
N PRO A 100 -1.77 22.00 8.82
CA PRO A 100 -2.31 22.63 10.04
C PRO A 100 -3.17 21.69 10.90
N GLN A 101 -3.86 20.75 10.26
CA GLN A 101 -4.70 19.74 10.89
C GLN A 101 -3.95 18.50 11.39
N GLY A 102 -2.64 18.39 11.11
CA GLY A 102 -1.82 17.22 11.47
C GLY A 102 -0.85 16.83 10.35
N GLU A 103 0.06 15.91 10.65
CA GLU A 103 0.97 15.37 9.64
C GLU A 103 0.24 14.36 8.75
N VAL A 104 0.44 14.49 7.45
CA VAL A 104 -0.03 13.55 6.43
C VAL A 104 1.11 12.62 6.08
N PHE A 105 0.85 11.33 6.15
CA PHE A 105 1.72 10.28 5.64
C PHE A 105 0.95 9.51 4.57
N LEU A 106 1.56 9.40 3.39
CA LEU A 106 1.00 8.71 2.25
C LEU A 106 1.95 7.58 1.80
N LEU A 107 1.36 6.45 1.44
CA LEU A 107 2.04 5.35 0.76
C LEU A 107 1.30 5.04 -0.54
N GLY A 108 1.92 5.34 -1.68
CA GLY A 108 1.49 4.92 -3.00
C GLY A 108 2.19 3.63 -3.42
N ILE A 109 1.46 2.69 -3.99
CA ILE A 109 2.01 1.45 -4.55
C ILE A 109 1.52 1.31 -5.97
N VAL A 110 2.42 1.39 -6.95
CA VAL A 110 2.13 1.26 -8.38
C VAL A 110 2.75 -0.04 -8.91
N TRP A 111 2.02 -0.79 -9.73
CA TRP A 111 2.54 -2.00 -10.38
C TRP A 111 1.99 -2.15 -11.80
N TRP A 112 2.65 -2.99 -12.60
CA TRP A 112 2.20 -3.32 -13.95
C TRP A 112 1.44 -4.64 -13.97
N ASN A 113 0.20 -4.61 -14.47
CA ASN A 113 -0.60 -5.81 -14.67
C ASN A 113 -0.38 -6.34 -16.09
N THR A 114 0.37 -7.43 -16.23
CA THR A 114 0.71 -8.03 -17.55
C THR A 114 -0.49 -8.60 -18.28
N ALA A 115 -1.48 -9.13 -17.57
CA ALA A 115 -2.69 -9.69 -18.17
C ALA A 115 -3.55 -8.62 -18.85
N THR A 116 -3.62 -7.42 -18.25
CA THR A 116 -4.44 -6.32 -18.75
C THR A 116 -3.65 -5.20 -19.41
N LYS A 117 -2.32 -5.29 -19.41
CA LYS A 117 -1.37 -4.32 -20.00
C LYS A 117 -1.62 -2.88 -19.58
N ARG A 118 -1.78 -2.68 -18.27
CA ARG A 118 -1.98 -1.36 -17.67
C ARG A 118 -1.29 -1.28 -16.32
N PHE A 119 -1.00 -0.05 -15.92
CA PHE A 119 -0.68 0.25 -14.54
C PHE A 119 -1.92 0.03 -13.66
N GLN A 120 -1.65 -0.47 -12.46
CA GLN A 120 -2.56 -0.49 -11.34
C GLN A 120 -1.84 0.14 -10.17
N GLY A 121 -2.58 0.68 -9.22
CA GLY A 121 -1.99 1.15 -7.99
C GLY A 121 -3.00 1.23 -6.87
N MET A 122 -2.52 1.62 -5.70
CA MET A 122 -3.33 1.98 -4.55
C MET A 122 -2.60 3.05 -3.75
N GLU A 123 -3.36 3.82 -2.99
CA GLU A 123 -2.86 4.80 -2.05
C GLU A 123 -3.34 4.46 -0.63
N CYS A 124 -2.48 4.70 0.34
CA CYS A 124 -2.74 4.64 1.76
C CYS A 124 -2.47 6.01 2.37
N GLN A 125 -3.42 6.60 3.09
CA GLN A 125 -3.21 7.88 3.77
C GLN A 125 -3.79 7.85 5.17
N ASN A 126 -3.01 8.31 6.15
CA ASN A 126 -3.38 8.26 7.57
C ASN A 126 -4.61 9.12 7.96
N LEU A 127 -4.91 10.20 7.22
CA LEU A 127 -6.01 11.11 7.54
C LEU A 127 -7.31 10.82 6.78
N LEU A 128 -7.30 9.93 5.79
CA LEU A 128 -8.48 9.59 4.99
C LEU A 128 -8.97 8.16 5.29
N PRO A 129 -10.26 7.99 5.65
CA PRO A 129 -10.84 6.66 5.77
C PRO A 129 -10.98 6.02 4.38
N TYR A 130 -11.00 4.68 4.33
CA TYR A 130 -11.18 3.88 3.11
C TYR A 130 -10.01 3.96 2.10
N THR A 131 -8.87 4.52 2.49
CA THR A 131 -7.61 4.32 1.76
C THR A 131 -7.08 2.90 1.97
N CYS A 132 -6.08 2.48 1.19
CA CYS A 132 -5.57 1.12 1.14
C CYS A 132 -6.58 0.05 0.67
N ASP A 133 -7.56 0.42 -0.16
CA ASP A 133 -8.48 -0.54 -0.79
C ASP A 133 -8.00 -0.92 -2.19
N VAL A 134 -7.22 -1.99 -2.29
CA VAL A 134 -6.76 -2.55 -3.58
C VAL A 134 -7.94 -2.80 -4.53
N LYS A 135 -9.07 -3.30 -3.99
CA LYS A 135 -10.21 -3.70 -4.83
C LYS A 135 -10.96 -2.48 -5.35
N GLY A 136 -11.17 -1.48 -4.50
CA GLY A 136 -11.66 -0.16 -4.86
C GLY A 136 -10.80 0.43 -5.96
N ALA A 137 -9.50 0.60 -5.66
CA ALA A 137 -8.51 1.18 -6.56
C ALA A 137 -8.44 0.50 -7.93
N GLN A 138 -8.56 -0.83 -8.00
CA GLN A 138 -8.58 -1.55 -9.28
C GLN A 138 -9.84 -1.27 -10.14
N SER A 139 -10.87 -0.66 -9.57
CA SER A 139 -12.17 -0.42 -10.21
C SER A 139 -12.43 1.04 -10.56
N ASP A 140 -11.87 1.99 -9.82
CA ASP A 140 -12.08 3.43 -9.98
C ASP A 140 -10.82 4.21 -10.37
N ILE A 141 -9.61 3.66 -10.21
CA ILE A 141 -8.36 4.29 -10.63
C ILE A 141 -7.93 3.83 -12.03
N THR A 142 -7.51 4.79 -12.84
CA THR A 142 -6.77 4.56 -14.07
C THR A 142 -5.44 5.31 -14.04
N MET A 143 -4.40 4.66 -14.54
CA MET A 143 -3.05 5.19 -14.50
C MET A 143 -2.42 5.11 -15.89
N SER A 144 -1.70 6.15 -16.29
CA SER A 144 -0.99 6.18 -17.58
C SER A 144 0.39 6.81 -17.46
N TRP A 145 1.34 6.28 -18.24
CA TRP A 145 2.71 6.76 -18.34
C TRP A 145 3.11 6.76 -19.81
N ASP A 146 3.52 7.92 -20.33
CA ASP A 146 3.92 8.08 -21.74
C ASP A 146 5.44 8.30 -21.93
N GLY A 147 6.22 8.22 -20.85
CA GLY A 147 7.64 8.55 -20.85
C GLY A 147 7.95 10.00 -20.43
N LYS A 148 6.93 10.85 -20.26
CA LYS A 148 7.06 12.27 -19.89
C LYS A 148 6.13 12.65 -18.75
N GLN A 149 4.92 12.13 -18.74
CA GLN A 149 3.90 12.40 -17.73
C GLN A 149 3.37 11.10 -17.16
N PHE A 150 3.28 11.06 -15.84
CA PHE A 150 2.55 10.03 -15.11
C PHE A 150 1.23 10.64 -14.65
N ILE A 151 0.12 9.99 -15.00
CA ILE A 151 -1.23 10.51 -14.76
C ILE A 151 -2.00 9.45 -13.97
N ILE A 152 -2.68 9.89 -12.92
CA ILE A 152 -3.65 9.10 -12.15
C ILE A 152 -5.00 9.81 -12.26
N ASP A 153 -6.03 9.07 -12.67
CA ASP A 153 -7.42 9.51 -12.61
C ASP A 153 -8.18 8.56 -11.69
N GLU A 154 -8.92 9.07 -10.72
CA GLU A 154 -9.79 8.29 -9.84
C GLU A 154 -11.23 8.80 -9.91
N ILE A 155 -12.19 7.89 -10.09
CA ILE A 155 -13.62 8.21 -10.06
C ILE A 155 -14.20 7.86 -8.69
N GLU A 156 -14.28 8.86 -7.83
CA GLU A 156 -14.98 8.72 -6.56
C GLU A 156 -16.50 8.68 -6.76
N THR A 157 -17.18 7.78 -6.08
CA THR A 157 -18.65 7.73 -6.04
C THR A 157 -19.13 7.93 -4.60
N SER A 158 -19.73 9.08 -4.33
CA SER A 158 -20.35 9.36 -3.03
C SER A 158 -21.44 8.33 -2.69
N THR A 159 -21.80 8.24 -1.41
CA THR A 159 -22.91 7.38 -0.96
C THR A 159 -24.27 7.73 -1.60
N ALA A 160 -24.41 8.94 -2.15
CA ALA A 160 -25.61 9.37 -2.89
C ALA A 160 -25.56 9.01 -4.38
N GLY A 161 -24.51 8.32 -4.85
CA GLY A 161 -24.30 7.96 -6.25
C GLY A 161 -23.76 9.09 -7.13
N LYS A 162 -23.52 10.28 -6.55
CA LYS A 162 -22.86 11.38 -7.26
C LYS A 162 -21.39 11.02 -7.47
N LYS A 163 -20.92 11.17 -8.71
CA LYS A 163 -19.53 10.92 -9.11
C LYS A 163 -18.71 12.20 -9.12
N SER A 164 -17.46 12.08 -8.75
CA SER A 164 -16.40 13.08 -8.89
C SER A 164 -15.21 12.45 -9.59
N ILE A 165 -14.28 13.28 -10.06
CA ILE A 165 -13.00 12.83 -10.60
C ILE A 165 -11.86 13.56 -9.90
N TRP A 166 -10.93 12.78 -9.34
CA TRP A 166 -9.59 13.20 -9.02
C TRP A 166 -8.71 13.03 -10.26
N HIS A 167 -7.90 14.02 -10.56
CA HIS A 167 -6.96 14.01 -11.68
C HIS A 167 -5.61 14.52 -11.22
N GLU A 168 -4.61 13.66 -11.30
CA GLU A 168 -3.28 13.95 -10.81
C GLU A 168 -2.23 13.69 -11.88
N VAL A 169 -1.27 14.61 -11.98
CA VAL A 169 -0.26 14.59 -13.04
C VAL A 169 1.11 14.93 -12.48
N TRP A 170 2.05 14.01 -12.61
CA TRP A 170 3.48 14.27 -12.53
C TRP A 170 3.98 14.62 -13.93
N SER A 171 4.63 15.77 -14.04
CA SER A 171 5.05 16.40 -15.29
C SER A 171 6.39 17.12 -15.11
N ASP A 172 6.95 17.63 -16.21
CA ASP A 172 8.25 18.32 -16.23
C ASP A 172 9.35 17.53 -15.50
N ILE A 173 9.30 16.20 -15.64
CA ILE A 173 10.18 15.28 -14.92
C ILE A 173 11.59 15.39 -15.49
N THR A 174 12.53 15.77 -14.64
CA THR A 174 13.96 15.80 -14.92
C THR A 174 14.71 14.94 -13.90
N PRO A 175 16.01 14.69 -14.11
CA PRO A 175 16.82 14.03 -13.10
C PRO A 175 16.88 14.77 -11.75
N THR A 176 16.46 16.03 -11.65
CA THR A 176 16.59 16.84 -10.43
C THR A 176 15.29 17.47 -9.94
N SER A 177 14.20 17.36 -10.69
CA SER A 177 12.91 17.95 -10.33
C SER A 177 11.73 17.28 -11.03
N PHE A 178 10.54 17.49 -10.49
CA PHE A 178 9.27 17.32 -11.21
C PHE A 178 8.22 18.29 -10.68
N THR A 179 7.13 18.44 -11.42
CA THR A 179 5.93 19.14 -10.97
C THR A 179 4.79 18.15 -10.88
N GLN A 180 4.12 18.10 -9.74
CA GLN A 180 2.92 17.30 -9.52
C GLN A 180 1.73 18.22 -9.29
N THR A 181 0.56 17.85 -9.83
CA THR A 181 -0.64 18.67 -9.73
C THR A 181 -1.86 17.83 -9.50
N GLY A 182 -2.66 18.17 -8.49
CA GLY A 182 -3.94 17.53 -8.19
C GLY A 182 -5.12 18.44 -8.52
N GLU A 183 -6.09 17.93 -9.27
CA GLU A 183 -7.32 18.62 -9.65
C GLU A 183 -8.54 17.77 -9.32
N TYR A 184 -9.65 18.44 -9.00
CA TYR A 184 -10.91 17.77 -8.66
C TYR A 184 -12.11 18.42 -9.33
N GLY A 185 -13.09 17.63 -9.74
CA GLY A 185 -14.30 18.14 -10.38
C GLY A 185 -15.33 17.07 -10.71
N GLU A 186 -16.31 17.46 -11.54
CA GLU A 186 -17.29 16.52 -12.10
C GLU A 186 -16.68 15.76 -13.29
N PRO A 187 -16.99 14.46 -13.48
CA PRO A 187 -16.51 13.71 -14.63
C PRO A 187 -16.92 14.37 -15.96
N GLY A 188 -15.93 14.63 -16.83
CA GLY A 188 -16.13 15.30 -18.12
C GLY A 188 -16.40 16.80 -18.06
N GLY A 189 -16.44 17.40 -16.87
CA GLY A 189 -16.55 18.84 -16.66
C GLY A 189 -15.21 19.54 -16.45
N PRO A 190 -15.21 20.87 -16.26
CA PRO A 190 -14.02 21.58 -15.82
C PRO A 190 -13.61 21.09 -14.42
N ARG A 191 -12.30 20.91 -14.22
CA ARG A 191 -11.72 20.58 -12.92
C ARG A 191 -11.11 21.81 -12.29
N LYS A 192 -11.11 21.85 -10.96
CA LYS A 192 -10.47 22.89 -10.17
C LYS A 192 -9.13 22.36 -9.66
N ARG A 193 -8.06 23.13 -9.84
CA ARG A 193 -6.76 22.88 -9.21
C ARG A 193 -6.90 22.92 -7.68
N LEU A 194 -6.43 21.89 -7.01
CA LEU A 194 -6.37 21.80 -5.56
C LEU A 194 -4.97 22.04 -5.03
N PHE A 195 -3.96 21.45 -5.68
CA PHE A 195 -2.58 21.71 -5.32
C PHE A 195 -1.62 21.67 -6.49
N THR A 196 -0.48 22.33 -6.31
CA THR A 196 0.72 22.19 -7.15
C THR A 196 1.91 21.93 -6.25
N ILE A 197 2.66 20.87 -6.55
CA ILE A 197 3.86 20.46 -5.85
C ILE A 197 5.04 20.63 -6.81
N HIS A 198 6.07 21.33 -6.35
CA HIS A 198 7.37 21.35 -7.02
C HIS A 198 8.36 20.53 -6.20
N ALA A 199 8.78 19.40 -6.75
CA ALA A 199 9.73 18.51 -6.13
C ALA A 199 11.15 18.84 -6.60
N THR A 200 12.10 18.85 -5.67
CA THR A 200 13.53 19.02 -5.94
C THR A 200 14.30 17.85 -5.34
N ARG A 201 15.16 17.21 -6.13
CA ARG A 201 15.92 16.04 -5.68
C ARG A 201 16.85 16.40 -4.53
N VAL A 202 16.80 15.61 -3.47
CA VAL A 202 17.78 15.70 -2.37
C VAL A 202 19.11 15.14 -2.86
N THR A 203 20.18 15.93 -2.77
CA THR A 203 21.54 15.49 -3.10
C THR A 203 22.34 15.24 -1.83
N THR A 204 23.40 14.44 -1.90
CA THR A 204 24.32 14.11 -0.79
C THR A 204 24.96 15.32 -0.10
N GLN A 205 24.82 16.53 -0.64
CA GLN A 205 25.26 17.77 -0.01
C GLN A 205 24.23 18.31 0.99
N SER A 206 22.94 18.05 0.81
CA SER A 206 21.85 18.42 1.74
C SER A 206 21.72 17.46 2.93
N ARG A 207 22.29 16.25 2.85
CA ARG A 207 22.36 15.29 3.97
C ARG A 207 23.40 15.65 5.03
N ARG A 208 24.37 16.52 4.73
CA ARG A 208 25.48 16.80 5.65
C ARG A 208 25.13 17.67 6.86
N ASP A 209 23.97 18.32 6.85
CA ASP A 209 23.45 19.09 8.00
C ASP A 209 22.37 18.34 8.80
N ALA A 210 22.01 17.11 8.40
CA ALA A 210 21.04 16.27 9.08
C ALA A 210 21.51 14.81 9.12
N GLN A 211 22.16 14.48 10.25
CA GLN A 211 22.37 13.14 10.78
C GLN A 211 23.61 12.33 10.33
N VAL A 212 24.30 11.86 11.36
CA VAL A 212 25.51 11.03 11.42
C VAL A 212 25.13 9.53 11.42
N ASN A 213 25.89 8.75 10.64
CA ASN A 213 26.15 7.29 10.64
C ASN A 213 24.96 6.30 10.54
N ASP A 214 24.94 5.50 9.46
CA ASP A 214 25.58 4.17 9.47
C ASP A 214 25.76 3.60 8.04
N ASP A 215 26.85 2.86 7.85
CA ASP A 215 27.38 2.39 6.55
C ASP A 215 27.30 0.85 6.41
N ALA A 216 27.18 0.44 5.14
CA ALA A 216 27.75 -0.77 4.48
C ALA A 216 27.14 -2.18 4.60
N LYS A 217 26.45 -2.56 3.51
CA LYS A 217 26.80 -3.61 2.51
C LYS A 217 26.83 -5.11 2.93
N SER A 218 26.02 -5.93 2.23
CA SER A 218 26.45 -7.24 1.72
C SER A 218 25.53 -7.74 0.58
N SER A 219 26.12 -8.16 -0.53
CA SER A 219 25.48 -8.96 -1.59
C SER A 219 26.18 -10.32 -1.67
N ALA A 220 25.46 -11.39 -1.30
CA ALA A 220 25.86 -12.78 -1.51
C ALA A 220 25.03 -13.39 -2.66
N PRO A 221 25.53 -14.42 -3.37
CA PRO A 221 24.79 -15.02 -4.47
C PRO A 221 23.56 -15.79 -3.95
N ALA A 222 22.41 -15.59 -4.60
CA ALA A 222 21.16 -16.22 -4.22
C ALA A 222 21.20 -17.74 -4.45
N LEU A 223 21.12 -18.51 -3.36
CA LEU A 223 20.62 -19.87 -3.39
C LEU A 223 19.14 -19.83 -3.80
N ALA A 224 18.64 -20.90 -4.43
CA ALA A 224 17.23 -21.01 -4.81
C ALA A 224 16.35 -20.71 -3.59
N VAL A 225 15.55 -19.64 -3.70
CA VAL A 225 14.67 -19.16 -2.63
C VAL A 225 13.43 -20.04 -2.60
N ASP A 226 13.22 -20.74 -1.49
CA ASP A 226 11.97 -21.45 -1.24
C ASP A 226 10.90 -20.45 -0.78
N THR A 227 10.15 -19.92 -1.74
CA THR A 227 9.11 -18.92 -1.49
C THR A 227 7.94 -19.49 -0.69
N ALA A 228 7.66 -20.79 -0.80
CA ALA A 228 6.60 -21.44 -0.02
C ALA A 228 6.95 -21.48 1.47
N VAL A 229 8.19 -21.82 1.81
CA VAL A 229 8.67 -21.79 3.20
C VAL A 229 8.62 -20.37 3.78
N ILE A 230 8.98 -19.36 2.99
CA ILE A 230 8.90 -17.95 3.42
C ILE A 230 7.45 -17.54 3.67
N THR A 231 6.54 -17.88 2.76
CA THR A 231 5.10 -17.62 2.93
C THR A 231 4.55 -18.22 4.22
N GLU A 232 4.84 -19.49 4.50
CA GLU A 232 4.38 -20.15 5.72
C GLU A 232 5.00 -19.55 6.98
N THR A 233 6.27 -19.13 6.90
CA THR A 233 6.95 -18.43 8.02
C THR A 233 6.25 -17.12 8.33
N ILE A 234 6.01 -16.28 7.33
CA ILE A 234 5.37 -14.97 7.51
C ILE A 234 3.94 -15.13 8.04
N LYS A 235 3.15 -16.07 7.50
CA LYS A 235 1.80 -16.34 8.02
C LYS A 235 1.83 -16.77 9.48
N LYS A 236 2.78 -17.62 9.86
CA LYS A 236 2.95 -18.03 11.25
C LYS A 236 3.32 -16.87 12.16
N ASP A 237 4.21 -15.97 11.72
CA ASP A 237 4.64 -14.80 12.48
C ASP A 237 3.47 -13.81 12.65
N VAL A 238 2.69 -13.55 11.60
CA VAL A 238 1.47 -12.75 11.69
C VAL A 238 0.43 -13.38 12.63
N ALA A 239 0.28 -14.70 12.61
CA ALA A 239 -0.60 -15.39 13.56
C ALA A 239 -0.13 -15.23 15.02
N GLN A 240 1.18 -15.15 15.28
CA GLN A 240 1.71 -14.87 16.62
C GLN A 240 1.50 -13.39 17.02
N LEU A 241 1.66 -12.45 16.09
CA LEU A 241 1.31 -11.04 16.30
C LEU A 241 -0.15 -10.91 16.73
N VAL A 242 -1.07 -11.57 16.01
CA VAL A 242 -2.51 -11.58 16.34
C VAL A 242 -2.80 -12.24 17.67
N ALA A 243 -2.09 -13.33 18.00
CA ALA A 243 -2.19 -13.93 19.33
C ALA A 243 -1.72 -12.96 20.43
N GLY A 244 -0.70 -12.14 20.17
CA GLY A 244 -0.24 -11.07 21.05
C GLY A 244 -1.32 -9.99 21.26
N ILE A 245 -1.93 -9.51 20.17
CA ILE A 245 -3.06 -8.56 20.22
C ILE A 245 -4.19 -9.14 21.07
N ASN A 246 -4.63 -10.36 20.77
CA ASN A 246 -5.76 -10.99 21.46
C ASN A 246 -5.48 -11.34 22.93
N ALA A 247 -4.20 -11.41 23.32
CA ALA A 247 -3.76 -11.58 24.70
C ALA A 247 -3.46 -10.26 25.41
N HIS A 248 -3.62 -9.11 24.73
CA HIS A 248 -3.21 -7.78 25.21
C HIS A 248 -1.74 -7.71 25.65
N ASP A 249 -0.89 -8.44 24.96
CA ASP A 249 0.55 -8.52 25.19
C ASP A 249 1.27 -7.69 24.14
N ALA A 250 1.52 -6.42 24.45
CA ALA A 250 2.13 -5.47 23.50
C ALA A 250 3.54 -5.88 23.07
N VAL A 251 4.26 -6.63 23.92
CA VAL A 251 5.58 -7.16 23.56
C VAL A 251 5.45 -8.24 22.51
N LYS A 252 4.47 -9.13 22.64
CA LYS A 252 4.19 -10.15 21.61
C LYS A 252 3.60 -9.55 20.33
N ALA A 253 2.70 -8.58 20.44
CA ALA A 253 2.12 -7.90 19.29
C ALA A 253 3.19 -7.23 18.41
N THR A 254 4.23 -6.67 19.03
CA THR A 254 5.34 -5.99 18.34
C THR A 254 6.61 -6.83 18.22
N ALA A 255 6.52 -8.15 18.46
CA ALA A 255 7.70 -9.02 18.50
C ALA A 255 8.36 -9.19 17.13
N TYR A 256 7.63 -8.89 16.04
CA TYR A 256 8.04 -9.10 14.66
C TYR A 256 8.39 -7.82 13.92
N ASP A 257 8.37 -6.68 14.60
CA ASP A 257 8.68 -5.39 14.00
C ASP A 257 10.18 -5.18 13.90
N ALA A 258 10.59 -4.45 12.86
CA ALA A 258 11.92 -3.89 12.78
C ALA A 258 12.06 -2.74 13.78
N LEU A 259 13.28 -2.47 14.24
CA LEU A 259 13.54 -1.40 15.21
C LEU A 259 13.08 -0.02 14.71
N ASN A 260 13.16 0.21 13.39
CA ASN A 260 12.75 1.44 12.72
C ASN A 260 11.41 1.30 11.95
N ILE A 261 10.53 0.40 12.41
CA ILE A 261 9.23 0.19 11.76
C ILE A 261 8.46 1.50 11.58
N ILE A 262 7.71 1.61 10.49
CA ILE A 262 6.71 2.65 10.29
C ILE A 262 5.32 2.00 10.35
N SER A 263 4.51 2.38 11.34
CA SER A 263 3.11 1.95 11.41
C SER A 263 2.17 3.07 11.02
N MET A 264 1.21 2.74 10.17
CA MET A 264 0.18 3.65 9.66
C MET A 264 -1.19 3.10 10.05
N GLU A 265 -1.81 3.70 11.06
CA GLU A 265 -3.13 3.28 11.55
C GLU A 265 -4.18 4.34 11.23
N CYS A 266 -5.30 3.91 10.67
CA CYS A 266 -6.43 4.79 10.38
C CYS A 266 -6.86 5.61 11.61
N GLY A 267 -6.90 6.93 11.47
CA GLY A 267 -7.37 7.85 12.52
C GLY A 267 -6.36 8.12 13.63
N ARG A 268 -5.09 7.72 13.46
CA ARG A 268 -3.98 8.02 14.37
C ARG A 268 -2.76 8.56 13.61
N PRO A 269 -1.89 9.34 14.26
CA PRO A 269 -0.59 9.65 13.69
C PRO A 269 0.20 8.37 13.43
N SER A 270 0.96 8.33 12.33
CA SER A 270 1.91 7.24 12.10
C SER A 270 2.93 7.19 13.22
N THR A 271 3.40 6.00 13.57
CA THR A 271 4.50 5.84 14.53
C THR A 271 5.77 5.42 13.81
N ILE A 272 6.91 5.86 14.33
CA ILE A 272 8.23 5.48 13.84
C ILE A 272 8.98 4.85 15.00
N GLY A 273 9.41 3.61 14.80
CA GLY A 273 10.17 2.81 15.74
C GLY A 273 9.30 1.90 16.61
N VAL A 274 9.88 0.75 16.95
CA VAL A 274 9.16 -0.34 17.65
C VAL A 274 8.68 0.08 19.05
N GLU A 275 9.37 0.99 19.73
CA GLU A 275 8.92 1.51 21.01
C GLU A 275 7.63 2.33 20.87
N ALA A 276 7.56 3.21 19.86
CA ALA A 276 6.39 4.05 19.64
C ALA A 276 5.17 3.19 19.25
N ASP A 277 5.39 2.21 18.39
CA ASP A 277 4.36 1.26 17.98
C ASP A 277 3.83 0.43 19.16
N ARG A 278 4.74 -0.08 19.99
CA ARG A 278 4.39 -0.82 21.22
C ARG A 278 3.60 0.02 22.21
N GLU A 279 3.91 1.30 22.36
CA GLU A 279 3.09 2.21 23.17
C GLU A 279 1.70 2.42 22.57
N GLY A 280 1.58 2.49 21.23
CA GLY A 280 0.30 2.52 20.52
C GLY A 280 -0.59 1.31 20.89
N PHE A 281 -0.04 0.10 20.85
CA PHE A 281 -0.73 -1.11 21.28
C PHE A 281 -1.15 -1.07 22.76
N LYS A 282 -0.27 -0.63 23.67
CA LYS A 282 -0.61 -0.49 25.10
C LYS A 282 -1.79 0.46 25.32
N LEU A 283 -1.80 1.59 24.61
CA LEU A 283 -2.90 2.55 24.68
C LEU A 283 -4.20 1.94 24.13
N GLY A 284 -4.13 1.20 23.03
CA GLY A 284 -5.26 0.45 22.49
C GLY A 284 -5.85 -0.55 23.50
N PHE A 285 -5.00 -1.38 24.11
CA PHE A 285 -5.43 -2.37 25.12
C PHE A 285 -6.00 -1.72 26.37
N ALA A 286 -5.47 -0.57 26.79
CA ALA A 286 -6.00 0.19 27.92
C ALA A 286 -7.32 0.89 27.60
N HIS A 287 -7.53 1.27 26.33
CA HIS A 287 -8.75 1.92 25.87
C HIS A 287 -9.93 0.94 25.77
N ASP A 288 -9.68 -0.28 25.29
CA ASP A 288 -10.71 -1.28 25.09
C ASP A 288 -10.25 -2.70 25.49
N ALA A 289 -10.78 -3.17 26.62
CA ALA A 289 -10.52 -4.51 27.16
C ALA A 289 -11.14 -5.64 26.31
N ASP A 290 -12.11 -5.31 25.45
CA ASP A 290 -12.76 -6.24 24.55
C ASP A 290 -12.13 -6.23 23.15
N TRP A 291 -11.11 -5.39 22.90
CA TRP A 291 -10.44 -5.32 21.60
C TRP A 291 -9.83 -6.67 21.21
N ARG A 292 -10.31 -7.26 20.11
CA ARG A 292 -9.82 -8.51 19.53
C ARG A 292 -9.78 -8.42 18.01
N VAL A 293 -8.89 -9.19 17.39
CA VAL A 293 -8.75 -9.26 15.94
C VAL A 293 -8.85 -10.71 15.45
N SER A 294 -9.55 -10.92 14.34
CA SER A 294 -9.64 -12.21 13.65
C SER A 294 -9.28 -12.06 12.18
N LEU A 295 -8.15 -12.63 11.76
CA LEU A 295 -7.67 -12.56 10.37
C LEU A 295 -8.50 -13.41 9.42
N SER A 296 -8.54 -12.95 8.18
CA SER A 296 -9.12 -13.60 7.00
C SER A 296 -8.37 -13.16 5.73
N ASP A 297 -8.61 -13.87 4.63
CA ASP A 297 -8.12 -13.52 3.29
C ASP A 297 -6.60 -13.29 3.18
N GLU A 298 -5.81 -14.06 3.94
CA GLU A 298 -4.36 -13.88 4.04
C GLU A 298 -3.61 -14.30 2.75
N THR A 299 -2.83 -13.37 2.21
CA THR A 299 -1.92 -13.59 1.08
C THR A 299 -0.53 -13.10 1.42
N VAL A 300 0.49 -13.80 0.92
CA VAL A 300 1.89 -13.38 1.03
C VAL A 300 2.50 -13.45 -0.36
N ASP A 301 2.96 -12.31 -0.86
CA ASP A 301 3.72 -12.22 -2.10
C ASP A 301 5.20 -12.13 -1.74
N VAL A 302 5.93 -13.23 -1.94
CA VAL A 302 7.38 -13.28 -1.71
C VAL A 302 8.09 -12.92 -3.01
N ALA A 303 9.03 -12.00 -2.93
CA ALA A 303 9.81 -11.69 -4.12
C ALA A 303 10.74 -12.80 -4.54
N SER A 304 11.01 -12.85 -5.84
CA SER A 304 11.95 -13.79 -6.45
C SER A 304 13.37 -13.68 -5.89
N SER A 305 13.76 -12.52 -5.36
CA SER A 305 15.01 -12.30 -4.64
C SER A 305 15.03 -12.92 -3.23
N GLY A 306 13.86 -13.17 -2.63
CA GLY A 306 13.72 -13.78 -1.29
C GLY A 306 14.15 -12.92 -0.11
N ASP A 307 14.40 -11.63 -0.34
CA ASP A 307 14.89 -10.64 0.61
C ASP A 307 13.78 -9.80 1.26
N PHE A 308 12.61 -9.72 0.60
CA PHE A 308 11.40 -9.15 1.15
C PHE A 308 10.13 -9.92 0.72
N ALA A 309 9.00 -9.62 1.36
CA ALA A 309 7.68 -10.10 1.01
C ALA A 309 6.61 -9.08 1.42
N VAL A 310 5.46 -9.09 0.74
CA VAL A 310 4.30 -8.29 1.13
C VAL A 310 3.21 -9.22 1.65
N TYR A 311 2.82 -9.01 2.90
CA TYR A 311 1.64 -9.61 3.49
C TYR A 311 0.42 -8.74 3.24
N ARG A 312 -0.71 -9.34 2.88
CA ARG A 312 -2.03 -8.69 2.87
C ARG A 312 -3.03 -9.60 3.54
N GLY A 313 -3.84 -9.06 4.41
CA GLY A 313 -4.99 -9.74 5.00
C GLY A 313 -6.12 -8.77 5.28
N THR A 314 -7.30 -9.33 5.49
CA THR A 314 -8.42 -8.62 6.11
C THR A 314 -8.55 -9.12 7.53
N TYR A 315 -9.11 -8.34 8.43
CA TYR A 315 -9.52 -8.83 9.74
C TYR A 315 -10.81 -8.18 10.20
N ASN A 316 -11.55 -8.88 11.05
CA ASN A 316 -12.58 -8.23 11.87
C ASN A 316 -11.92 -7.72 13.14
N GLU A 317 -12.14 -6.45 13.43
CA GLU A 317 -11.81 -5.83 14.70
C GLU A 317 -13.08 -5.79 15.57
N ASP A 318 -13.07 -6.62 16.61
CA ASP A 318 -14.11 -6.62 17.63
C ASP A 318 -13.71 -5.65 18.74
N SER A 319 -14.68 -4.88 19.24
CA SER A 319 -14.50 -3.85 20.27
C SER A 319 -15.78 -3.70 21.10
N SER A 320 -15.78 -2.77 22.07
CA SER A 320 -16.93 -2.44 22.90
C SER A 320 -17.20 -0.94 22.92
N SER A 321 -18.46 -0.54 22.75
CA SER A 321 -18.89 0.85 22.86
C SER A 321 -20.08 0.96 23.80
N ALA A 322 -19.87 1.61 24.95
CA ALA A 322 -20.89 1.73 26.01
C ALA A 322 -21.51 0.39 26.43
N GLY A 323 -20.70 -0.69 26.44
CA GLY A 323 -21.14 -2.04 26.79
C GLY A 323 -21.84 -2.80 25.66
N VAL A 324 -21.90 -2.22 24.45
CA VAL A 324 -22.39 -2.90 23.25
C VAL A 324 -21.19 -3.49 22.50
N PRO A 325 -21.18 -4.81 22.22
CA PRO A 325 -20.17 -5.41 21.35
C PRO A 325 -20.28 -4.84 19.93
N MET A 326 -19.15 -4.37 19.43
CA MET A 326 -19.01 -3.76 18.11
C MET A 326 -18.07 -4.60 17.25
N THR A 327 -18.21 -4.49 15.93
CA THR A 327 -17.29 -5.09 14.97
C THR A 327 -17.17 -4.20 13.73
N HIS A 328 -16.04 -4.30 13.03
CA HIS A 328 -15.88 -3.83 11.66
C HIS A 328 -14.74 -4.57 10.99
N LYS A 329 -14.76 -4.54 9.66
CA LYS A 329 -13.68 -5.05 8.82
C LYS A 329 -12.60 -4.00 8.58
N THR A 330 -11.36 -4.48 8.61
CA THR A 330 -10.15 -3.68 8.44
C THR A 330 -9.18 -4.40 7.51
N ASN A 331 -8.48 -3.64 6.67
CA ASN A 331 -7.37 -4.11 5.84
C ASN A 331 -6.06 -4.03 6.62
N PHE A 332 -5.20 -5.05 6.47
CA PHE A 332 -3.84 -5.06 7.00
C PHE A 332 -2.86 -5.40 5.88
N ILE A 333 -1.93 -4.49 5.61
CA ILE A 333 -0.87 -4.66 4.63
C ILE A 333 0.47 -4.42 5.32
N ALA A 334 1.43 -5.32 5.14
CA ALA A 334 2.73 -5.21 5.78
C ALA A 334 3.85 -5.65 4.83
N GLU A 335 4.96 -4.91 4.81
CA GLU A 335 6.18 -5.36 4.16
C GLU A 335 7.08 -6.05 5.19
N PHE A 336 7.46 -7.28 4.87
CA PHE A 336 8.45 -8.06 5.60
C PHE A 336 9.79 -7.99 4.88
N LYS A 337 10.88 -7.75 5.63
CA LYS A 337 12.27 -7.83 5.13
C LYS A 337 13.12 -8.69 6.04
N ARG A 338 14.10 -9.38 5.48
CA ARG A 338 15.16 -10.02 6.29
C ARG A 338 16.03 -8.93 6.92
N GLN A 339 16.22 -9.01 8.24
CA GLN A 339 17.17 -8.16 8.95
C GLN A 339 18.49 -8.91 9.15
N SER A 340 19.57 -8.19 9.42
CA SER A 340 20.89 -8.77 9.69
C SER A 340 20.94 -9.52 11.03
N ASP A 341 20.05 -9.21 11.96
CA ASP A 341 20.01 -9.67 13.35
C ASP A 341 18.84 -10.62 13.66
N ALA A 342 17.84 -10.74 12.78
CA ALA A 342 16.66 -11.57 12.97
C ALA A 342 16.06 -12.11 11.65
N PRO A 343 15.40 -13.29 11.65
CA PRO A 343 14.55 -13.68 10.53
C PRO A 343 13.39 -12.68 10.38
N TRP A 344 12.97 -12.47 9.13
CA TRP A 344 11.83 -11.67 8.64
C TRP A 344 11.14 -10.72 9.66
N ARG A 345 11.33 -9.42 9.47
CA ARG A 345 10.69 -8.36 10.27
C ARG A 345 9.74 -7.52 9.44
N ILE A 346 8.67 -7.05 10.05
CA ILE A 346 7.81 -6.00 9.48
C ILE A 346 8.59 -4.69 9.51
N VAL A 347 8.82 -4.10 8.33
CA VAL A 347 9.51 -2.81 8.21
C VAL A 347 8.55 -1.63 8.05
N TRP A 348 7.35 -1.90 7.55
CA TRP A 348 6.23 -1.00 7.64
C TRP A 348 4.92 -1.79 7.58
N TYR A 349 3.86 -1.24 8.17
CA TYR A 349 2.51 -1.72 7.94
C TYR A 349 1.49 -0.58 7.84
N SER A 350 0.38 -0.88 7.18
CA SER A 350 -0.80 -0.03 7.12
C SER A 350 -2.05 -0.79 7.53
N VAL A 351 -2.88 -0.14 8.33
CA VAL A 351 -4.16 -0.63 8.84
C VAL A 351 -5.25 0.38 8.51
N SER A 352 -6.24 -0.04 7.71
CA SER A 352 -7.31 0.85 7.24
C SER A 352 -8.69 0.22 7.39
N ASN A 353 -9.60 0.95 8.05
CA ASN A 353 -10.98 0.50 8.24
C ASN A 353 -11.70 0.46 6.90
N MET A 354 -12.24 -0.70 6.54
CA MET A 354 -13.02 -0.90 5.32
C MET A 354 -14.48 -0.50 5.49
N GLU A 355 -14.94 -0.45 6.74
CA GLU A 355 -16.30 -0.07 7.09
C GLU A 355 -16.36 0.61 8.46
N ARG A 356 -17.49 1.24 8.74
CA ARG A 356 -17.73 1.82 10.06
C ARG A 356 -18.01 0.71 11.08
N SER A 357 -17.50 0.91 12.29
CA SER A 357 -17.89 0.12 13.46
C SER A 357 -19.41 0.08 13.62
N HIS A 358 -19.94 -1.13 13.78
CA HIS A 358 -21.36 -1.41 13.94
C HIS A 358 -21.57 -2.52 14.99
N PRO A 359 -22.77 -2.61 15.62
CA PRO A 359 -23.06 -3.67 16.57
C PRO A 359 -22.90 -5.05 15.93
N LYS A 360 -22.27 -5.97 16.66
CA LYS A 360 -21.98 -7.34 16.21
C LYS A 360 -23.24 -8.21 16.10
#